data_AF-A0A2M7K577-F1
#
_entry.id   AF-A0A2M7K577-F1
#
_cell.length_a   1.000
_cell.length_b   1.000
_cell.length_c   1.000
_cell.angle_alpha   90.00
_cell.angle_beta   90.00
_cell.angle_gamma   90.00
#
_symmetry.space_group_name_H-M   'P 1'
#
loop_
_entity.id
_entity.type
_entity.pdbx_description
1 polymer ?
#
loop_
_entity_poly.entity_id
_entity_poly.type
_entity_poly.pdbx_seq_one_letter_code
_entity_poly.pdbx_strand_id
1 'polypeptide(L)'
;MFSKLDESLDEVYIPYYNPNENKISNFNPDFIFWLQKGNKYFIVFVDPKGIEHSGWADKLNGYKNIFGEKFKEINYHGFKVGVKLFFISRDASTARQRFPEHSQYWFTNIGKMLETVI
;
A
#
# COMPACT_ATOMS: atom_id res chain seq x y z
N MET A 1 1.22 -14.25 -7.16
CA MET A 1 1.23 -14.96 -5.85
C MET A 1 0.90 -13.94 -4.77
N PHE A 2 0.31 -14.36 -3.65
CA PHE A 2 0.12 -13.47 -2.49
C PHE A 2 0.41 -14.20 -1.18
N SER A 3 0.76 -13.44 -0.16
CA SER A 3 1.00 -13.91 1.21
C SER A 3 0.31 -12.98 2.19
N LYS A 4 -0.21 -13.55 3.28
CA LYS A 4 -0.55 -12.78 4.47
C LYS A 4 0.75 -12.50 5.23
N LEU A 5 0.91 -11.29 5.75
CA LEU A 5 2.03 -10.91 6.61
C LEU A 5 1.65 -11.12 8.09
N ASP A 6 2.61 -11.56 8.87
CA ASP A 6 2.53 -11.70 10.32
C ASP A 6 3.52 -10.72 10.98
N GLU A 7 3.01 -9.75 11.73
CA GLU A 7 3.83 -8.71 12.38
C GLU A 7 4.86 -9.26 13.39
N SER A 8 4.65 -10.47 13.93
CA SER A 8 5.58 -11.05 14.90
C SER A 8 6.72 -11.84 14.25
N LEU A 9 6.55 -12.28 12.99
CA LEU A 9 7.49 -13.14 12.29
C LEU A 9 8.14 -12.45 11.09
N ASP A 10 7.40 -11.57 10.40
CA ASP A 10 7.85 -10.92 9.19
C ASP A 10 8.42 -9.53 9.48
N GLU A 11 9.70 -9.33 9.12
CA GLU A 11 10.36 -8.03 9.21
C GLU A 11 10.04 -7.14 7.98
N VAL A 12 8.77 -7.12 7.58
CA VAL A 12 8.30 -6.38 6.39
C VAL A 12 7.32 -5.29 6.83
N TYR A 13 7.81 -4.05 6.87
CA TYR A 13 7.03 -2.89 7.28
C TYR A 13 7.43 -1.62 6.53
N ILE A 14 6.54 -0.63 6.57
CA ILE A 14 6.74 0.70 6.01
C ILE A 14 6.86 1.69 7.18
N PRO A 15 8.01 2.33 7.41
CA PRO A 15 8.13 3.33 8.47
C PRO A 15 7.28 4.57 8.15
N TYR A 16 6.62 5.11 9.17
CA TYR A 16 5.85 6.34 9.08
C TYR A 16 5.95 7.14 10.37
N TYR A 17 5.72 8.46 10.30
CA TYR A 17 5.65 9.29 11.49
C TYR A 17 4.28 9.13 12.16
N ASN A 18 4.23 8.65 13.40
CA ASN A 18 3.01 8.52 14.18
C ASN A 18 2.81 9.77 15.06
N PRO A 19 1.86 10.66 14.74
CA PRO A 19 1.63 11.88 15.52
C PRO A 19 1.11 11.60 16.93
N ASN A 20 0.44 10.46 17.17
CA ASN A 20 -0.09 10.12 18.50
C ASN A 20 1.00 9.74 19.49
N GLU A 21 2.11 9.18 19.00
CA GLU A 21 3.24 8.72 19.82
C GLU A 21 4.49 9.59 19.64
N ASN A 22 4.44 10.58 18.74
CA ASN A 22 5.54 11.46 18.39
C ASN A 22 6.85 10.71 18.07
N LYS A 23 6.76 9.62 17.29
CA LYS A 23 7.90 8.78 16.89
C LYS A 23 7.72 8.21 15.49
N ILE A 24 8.78 7.64 14.92
CA ILE A 24 8.67 6.77 13.75
C ILE A 24 8.15 5.41 14.22
N SER A 25 7.01 5.02 13.69
CA SER A 25 6.38 3.71 13.95
C SER A 25 6.38 2.88 12.66
N ASN A 26 6.20 1.57 12.83
CA ASN A 26 6.16 0.63 11.72
C ASN A 26 4.70 0.40 11.30
N PHE A 27 4.42 0.59 10.01
CA PHE A 27 3.18 0.14 9.41
C PHE A 27 3.37 -1.24 8.81
N ASN A 28 2.63 -2.21 9.34
CA ASN A 28 2.67 -3.61 8.91
C ASN A 28 1.38 -3.89 8.14
N PRO A 29 1.41 -3.95 6.79
CA PRO A 29 0.22 -4.26 5.98
C PRO A 29 -0.19 -5.73 6.16
N ASP A 30 -1.49 -6.03 6.07
CA ASP A 30 -1.98 -7.42 6.25
C ASP A 30 -1.54 -8.38 5.13
N PHE A 31 -1.38 -7.90 3.90
CA PHE A 31 -1.06 -8.73 2.73
C PHE A 31 0.00 -8.11 1.83
N ILE A 32 0.76 -9.00 1.17
CA ILE A 32 1.70 -8.67 0.11
C ILE A 32 1.39 -9.52 -1.13
N PHE A 33 1.30 -8.85 -2.28
CA PHE A 33 1.13 -9.49 -3.58
C PHE A 33 2.40 -9.31 -4.40
N TRP A 34 2.81 -10.43 -4.99
CA TRP A 34 3.96 -10.52 -5.87
C TRP A 34 3.44 -10.81 -7.27
N LEU A 35 3.45 -9.78 -8.12
CA LEU A 35 2.88 -9.82 -9.48
C LEU A 35 3.97 -9.57 -10.51
N GLN A 36 3.91 -10.25 -11.64
CA GLN A 36 4.89 -10.10 -12.71
C GLN A 36 4.20 -10.09 -14.08
N LYS A 37 4.62 -9.17 -14.93
CA LYS A 37 4.23 -9.10 -16.35
C LYS A 37 5.46 -8.80 -17.21
N GLY A 38 5.99 -9.84 -17.85
CA GLY A 38 7.26 -9.74 -18.57
C GLY A 38 8.41 -9.35 -17.64
N ASN A 39 9.07 -8.23 -17.95
CA ASN A 39 10.15 -7.67 -17.12
C ASN A 39 9.68 -6.67 -16.06
N LYS A 40 8.37 -6.42 -15.94
CA LYS A 40 7.80 -5.59 -14.88
C LYS A 40 7.40 -6.47 -13.70
N TYR A 41 7.86 -6.09 -12.52
CA TYR A 41 7.58 -6.79 -11.28
C TYR A 41 6.93 -5.81 -10.29
N PHE A 42 5.82 -6.21 -9.68
CA PHE A 42 5.09 -5.39 -8.74
C PHE A 42 5.00 -6.08 -7.39
N ILE A 43 5.44 -5.35 -6.37
CA ILE A 43 5.23 -5.66 -4.96
C ILE A 43 4.08 -4.79 -4.50
N VAL A 44 2.94 -5.38 -4.16
CA VAL A 44 1.74 -4.64 -3.80
C VAL A 44 1.35 -4.98 -2.37
N PHE A 45 1.50 -4.00 -1.47
CA PHE A 45 1.00 -4.06 -0.12
C PHE A 45 -0.50 -3.76 -0.10
N VAL A 46 -1.26 -4.57 0.64
CA VAL A 46 -2.71 -4.43 0.73
C VAL A 46 -3.14 -4.52 2.19
N ASP A 47 -3.85 -3.49 2.65
CA ASP A 47 -4.34 -3.37 4.03
C ASP A 47 -5.87 -3.20 4.01
N PRO A 48 -6.64 -4.23 4.41
CA PRO A 48 -8.05 -4.09 4.73
C PRO A 48 -8.26 -3.04 5.82
N LYS A 49 -8.92 -1.92 5.49
CA LYS A 49 -9.04 -0.79 6.42
C LYS A 49 -10.43 -0.18 6.45
N GLY A 50 -10.91 0.11 7.66
CA GLY A 50 -12.06 0.99 7.90
C GLY A 50 -11.65 2.46 7.76
N ILE A 51 -12.55 3.28 7.22
CA ILE A 51 -12.27 4.71 6.94
C ILE A 51 -12.21 5.55 8.22
N GLU A 52 -12.87 5.08 9.28
CA GLU A 52 -12.97 5.79 10.56
C GLU A 52 -11.64 5.82 11.34
N HIS A 53 -10.65 5.02 10.94
CA HIS A 53 -9.33 5.04 11.58
C HIS A 53 -8.44 6.13 10.97
N SER A 54 -8.20 7.21 11.71
CA SER A 54 -7.41 8.39 11.29
C SER A 54 -5.97 8.11 10.84
N GLY A 55 -5.38 6.96 11.21
CA GLY A 55 -3.96 6.68 10.93
C GLY A 55 -3.63 6.25 9.50
N TRP A 56 -4.60 6.06 8.59
CA TRP A 56 -4.30 5.62 7.22
C TRP A 56 -3.51 6.68 6.43
N ALA A 57 -3.76 7.97 6.68
CA ALA A 57 -3.12 9.05 5.96
C ALA A 57 -1.63 9.15 6.33
N ASP A 58 -1.30 9.03 7.62
CA ASP A 58 0.09 9.03 8.09
C ASP A 58 0.87 7.84 7.53
N LYS A 59 0.25 6.66 7.50
CA LYS A 59 0.83 5.45 6.87
C LYS A 59 1.07 5.65 5.38
N LEU A 60 0.10 6.22 4.67
CA LEU A 60 0.24 6.54 3.24
C LEU A 60 1.37 7.54 3.00
N ASN A 61 1.53 8.54 3.89
CA ASN A 61 2.63 9.48 3.83
C ASN A 61 3.98 8.78 4.04
N GLY A 62 4.08 7.83 4.98
CA GLY A 62 5.27 6.99 5.14
C GLY A 62 5.64 6.24 3.85
N TYR A 63 4.66 5.61 3.20
CA TYR A 63 4.84 4.98 1.89
C TYR A 63 5.33 5.97 0.83
N LYS A 64 4.67 7.14 0.69
CA LYS A 64 5.01 8.17 -0.29
C LYS A 64 6.42 8.73 -0.07
N ASN A 65 6.87 8.84 1.17
CA ASN A 65 8.21 9.33 1.48
C ASN A 65 9.32 8.40 0.96
N ILE A 66 9.06 7.09 0.90
CA ILE A 66 10.03 6.10 0.44
C ILE A 66 9.94 5.88 -1.08
N PHE A 67 8.72 5.69 -1.58
CA PHE A 67 8.47 5.26 -2.96
C PHE A 67 7.99 6.38 -3.89
N GLY A 68 7.79 7.59 -3.36
CA GLY A 68 7.23 8.72 -4.09
C GLY A 68 5.71 8.64 -4.23
N GLU A 69 5.11 9.75 -4.68
CA GLU A 69 3.69 9.77 -5.07
C GLU A 69 3.45 9.09 -6.42
N LYS A 70 4.47 9.12 -7.28
CA LYS A 70 4.46 8.43 -8.57
C LYS A 70 5.36 7.22 -8.46
N PHE A 71 4.89 6.13 -9.06
CA PHE A 71 5.60 4.87 -9.20
C PHE A 71 7.10 5.06 -9.47
N LYS A 72 7.94 4.72 -8.49
CA LYS A 72 9.39 4.72 -8.64
C LYS A 72 9.83 3.35 -9.11
N GLU A 73 10.16 3.24 -10.40
CA GLU A 73 10.78 2.04 -10.97
C GLU A 73 12.18 1.84 -10.37
N ILE A 74 12.39 0.70 -9.73
CA ILE A 74 13.69 0.24 -9.23
C ILE A 74 14.18 -0.82 -10.21
N ASN A 75 15.34 -0.61 -10.82
CA ASN A 75 15.96 -1.64 -11.67
C ASN A 75 16.67 -2.67 -10.78
N TYR A 76 16.28 -3.94 -10.90
CA TYR A 76 16.86 -5.03 -10.12
C TYR A 76 17.01 -6.27 -11.00
N HIS A 77 18.24 -6.71 -11.28
CA HIS A 77 18.56 -7.89 -12.10
C HIS A 77 17.79 -7.97 -13.44
N GLY A 78 17.66 -6.83 -14.14
CA GLY A 78 16.93 -6.74 -15.42
C GLY A 78 15.41 -6.60 -15.29
N PHE A 79 14.86 -6.66 -14.08
CA PHE A 79 13.47 -6.34 -13.80
C PHE A 79 13.28 -4.85 -13.46
N LYS A 80 12.14 -4.32 -13.89
CA LYS A 80 11.60 -3.03 -13.44
C LYS A 80 10.66 -3.30 -12.29
N VAL A 81 11.16 -3.15 -11.08
CA VAL A 81 10.44 -3.41 -9.83
C VAL A 81 9.70 -2.18 -9.39
N GLY A 82 8.48 -2.39 -8.93
CA GLY A 82 7.57 -1.36 -8.54
C GLY A 82 6.85 -1.69 -7.25
N VAL A 83 6.86 -0.78 -6.28
CA VAL A 83 6.16 -0.98 -5.00
C VAL A 83 4.88 -0.14 -5.01
N LYS A 84 3.76 -0.74 -4.61
CA LYS A 84 2.46 -0.05 -4.46
C LYS A 84 1.84 -0.38 -3.10
N LEU A 85 1.03 0.54 -2.59
CA LEU A 85 0.21 0.36 -1.38
C LEU A 85 -1.25 0.63 -1.73
N PHE A 86 -2.16 -0.25 -1.28
CA PHE A 86 -3.59 -0.06 -1.44
C PHE A 86 -4.36 -0.39 -0.16
N PHE A 87 -5.47 0.31 0.04
CA PHE A 87 -6.42 0.08 1.10
C PHE A 87 -7.70 -0.55 0.54
N ILE A 88 -8.13 -1.67 1.13
CA ILE A 88 -9.37 -2.35 0.76
C ILE A 88 -10.43 -2.04 1.81
N SER A 89 -11.58 -1.51 1.37
CA SER A 89 -12.68 -1.19 2.26
C SER A 89 -14.02 -1.34 1.57
N ARG A 90 -15.02 -1.89 2.26
CA ARG A 90 -16.41 -1.92 1.73
C ARG A 90 -16.91 -0.51 1.42
N ASP A 91 -16.48 0.46 2.23
CA ASP A 91 -16.86 1.85 2.11
C ASP A 91 -15.87 2.67 1.26
N ALA A 92 -14.94 2.04 0.52
CA ALA A 92 -13.90 2.75 -0.23
C ALA A 92 -14.45 3.88 -1.15
N SER A 93 -15.69 3.79 -1.63
CA SER A 93 -16.35 4.90 -2.32
C SER A 93 -16.47 6.17 -1.46
N THR A 94 -16.81 6.01 -0.18
CA THR A 94 -16.84 7.09 0.82
C THR A 94 -15.45 7.67 1.04
N ALA A 95 -14.40 6.83 1.11
CA ALA A 95 -13.02 7.32 1.25
C ALA A 95 -12.62 8.16 0.04
N ARG A 96 -12.92 7.66 -1.16
CA ARG A 96 -12.65 8.37 -2.42
C ARG A 96 -13.41 9.68 -2.53
N GLN A 97 -14.62 9.78 -1.97
CA GLN A 97 -15.39 11.03 -1.96
C GLN A 97 -14.85 12.02 -0.93
N ARG A 98 -14.50 11.57 0.28
CA ARG A 98 -13.97 12.42 1.35
C ARG A 98 -12.54 12.89 1.09
N PHE A 99 -11.74 12.06 0.42
CA PHE A 99 -10.32 12.27 0.16
C PHE A 99 -10.00 12.04 -1.33
N PRO A 100 -10.51 12.89 -2.23
CA PRO A 100 -10.39 12.69 -3.68
C PRO A 100 -8.94 12.61 -4.18
N GLU A 101 -8.03 13.34 -3.57
CA GLU A 101 -6.58 13.33 -3.85
C GLU A 101 -5.92 11.98 -3.53
N HIS A 102 -6.54 11.19 -2.65
CA HIS A 102 -6.09 9.86 -2.25
C HIS A 102 -6.92 8.74 -2.89
N SER A 103 -7.84 9.07 -3.79
CA SER A 103 -8.82 8.11 -4.30
C SER A 103 -8.20 6.89 -5.01
N GLN A 104 -7.05 7.07 -5.66
CA GLN A 104 -6.29 6.02 -6.34
C GLN A 104 -5.76 4.91 -5.41
N TYR A 105 -5.75 5.13 -4.09
CA TYR A 105 -5.27 4.16 -3.11
C TYR A 105 -6.38 3.27 -2.54
N TRP A 106 -7.66 3.59 -2.80
CA TRP A 106 -8.81 2.96 -2.14
C TRP A 106 -9.65 2.14 -3.10
N PHE A 107 -9.85 0.86 -2.77
CA PHE A 107 -10.64 -0.06 -3.60
C PHE A 107 -11.68 -0.82 -2.78
N THR A 108 -12.80 -1.15 -3.43
CA THR A 108 -13.88 -1.94 -2.80
C THR A 108 -13.63 -3.44 -2.84
N ASN A 109 -12.80 -3.90 -3.79
CA ASN A 109 -12.41 -5.30 -3.90
C ASN A 109 -11.06 -5.44 -4.60
N ILE A 110 -10.46 -6.62 -4.43
CA ILE A 110 -9.13 -6.97 -4.95
C ILE A 110 -9.12 -7.01 -6.49
N GLY A 111 -10.18 -7.47 -7.14
CA GLY A 111 -10.25 -7.57 -8.61
C GLY A 111 -10.03 -6.21 -9.29
N LYS A 112 -10.79 -5.20 -8.87
CA LYS A 112 -10.64 -3.81 -9.36
C LYS A 112 -9.26 -3.23 -9.07
N MET A 113 -8.66 -3.60 -7.94
CA MET A 113 -7.31 -3.16 -7.59
C MET A 113 -6.28 -3.77 -8.55
N LEU A 114 -6.35 -5.07 -8.82
CA LEU A 114 -5.43 -5.76 -9.73
C LEU A 114 -5.49 -5.22 -11.17
N GLU A 115 -6.68 -4.84 -11.65
CA GLU A 115 -6.85 -4.19 -12.96
C GLU A 115 -6.04 -2.88 -13.12
N THR A 116 -5.74 -2.18 -12.01
CA THR A 116 -4.92 -0.94 -12.04
C THR A 116 -3.42 -1.17 -11.96
N VAL A 117 -2.99 -2.41 -11.71
CA VAL A 117 -1.57 -2.78 -11.56
C VAL A 117 -1.02 -3.40 -12.83
N ILE A 118 -1.81 -4.23 -13.51
CA ILE A 118 -1.36 -5.15 -14.57
C ILE A 118 -1.61 -4.57 -15.96
#